data_AF-A0A440I146-F1
#
_entry.id   AF-A0A440I146-F1
#
_cell.length_a   1.000
_cell.length_b   1.000
_cell.length_c   1.000
_cell.angle_alpha   90.00
_cell.angle_beta   90.00
_cell.angle_gamma   90.00
#
_symmetry.space_group_name_H-M   'P 1'
#
loop_
_entity.id
_entity.type
_entity.pdbx_description
1 polymer ?
#
loop_
_entity_poly.entity_id
_entity_poly.type
_entity_poly.pdbx_seq_one_letter_code
_entity_poly.pdbx_strand_id
1 'polypeptide(L)'
;MASYSSRVRADIARWLQAGLIDASTAGALTRDVEANQRPSLSFGSILAMMAALLFGAAILIFVAANWEAIPRLARVAALFAIILACYVGGAVLKTRDHPALGEALWMVAAAAFGGSIALIGQMYHLSGDETSALITWGAGTALAAVALRSNPLTVASVGIADAWLFLRGFDYFGRAEFPHLFVVMASVLFAISFWSRSQAARHLIILSVIFYLALLFTEYETLQVAVPLVVVSVLLFSAAIFAAEPVDWILQLGGRLPLHALVGFLTGLAMVQFELADLSSYNSDFAITSAVALAGIVAAIVLGGRDSRGLRWVAYAGFAFELAIIYMVMLQSMLDTAGFFLAAAVLLGILAFVILRIEKRMRSPSGEGAAA
;
A
#
# COMPACT_ATOMS: atom_id res chain seq x y z
N MET A 1 13.48 -16.73 8.33
CA MET A 1 14.34 -15.60 8.75
C MET A 1 14.06 -15.33 10.22
N ALA A 2 15.09 -15.28 11.06
CA ALA A 2 14.94 -15.03 12.49
C ALA A 2 14.39 -13.62 12.75
N SER A 3 13.43 -13.49 13.68
CA SER A 3 12.87 -12.20 14.15
C SER A 3 13.99 -11.24 14.56
N TYR A 4 13.80 -9.92 14.38
CA TYR A 4 14.72 -8.91 14.90
C TYR A 4 15.03 -9.12 16.39
N SER A 5 14.02 -9.43 17.21
CA SER A 5 14.20 -9.73 18.64
C SER A 5 15.08 -10.95 18.90
N SER A 6 14.94 -12.02 18.10
CA SER A 6 15.78 -13.21 18.24
C SER A 6 17.24 -12.95 17.85
N ARG A 7 17.48 -12.05 16.89
CA ARG A 7 18.83 -11.62 16.53
C ARG A 7 19.46 -10.78 17.65
N VAL A 8 18.71 -9.81 18.17
CA VAL A 8 19.19 -8.95 19.26
C VAL A 8 19.45 -9.78 20.54
N ARG A 9 18.61 -10.76 20.87
CA ARG A 9 18.89 -11.68 22.00
C ARG A 9 20.17 -12.50 21.78
N ALA A 10 20.39 -12.98 20.56
CA ALA A 10 21.63 -13.68 20.22
C ALA A 10 22.85 -12.75 20.31
N ASP A 11 22.71 -11.48 19.88
CA ASP A 11 23.76 -10.47 20.01
C ASP A 11 24.04 -10.13 21.48
N ILE A 12 23.02 -9.96 22.32
CA ILE A 12 23.16 -9.74 23.77
C ILE A 12 23.88 -10.92 24.43
N ALA A 13 23.50 -12.16 24.10
CA ALA A 13 24.16 -13.35 24.62
C ALA A 13 25.63 -13.44 24.18
N ARG A 14 25.92 -13.09 22.91
CA ARG A 14 27.29 -13.02 22.38
C ARG A 14 28.10 -11.93 23.09
N TRP A 15 27.53 -10.75 23.34
CA TRP A 15 28.22 -9.65 24.02
C TRP A 15 28.52 -9.97 25.49
N LEU A 16 27.61 -10.67 26.16
CA LEU A 16 27.83 -11.19 27.51
C LEU A 16 28.98 -12.22 27.53
N GLN A 17 28.99 -13.17 26.59
CA GLN A 17 30.07 -14.16 26.47
C GLN A 17 31.42 -13.51 26.12
N ALA A 18 31.41 -12.45 25.31
CA ALA A 18 32.60 -11.68 24.95
C ALA A 18 33.09 -10.73 26.06
N GLY A 19 32.38 -10.64 27.19
CA GLY A 19 32.71 -9.73 28.29
C GLY A 19 32.53 -8.23 27.96
N LEU A 20 31.81 -7.91 26.89
CA LEU A 20 31.54 -6.53 26.47
C LEU A 20 30.48 -5.85 27.36
N ILE A 21 29.61 -6.66 27.98
CA ILE A 21 28.56 -6.22 28.90
C ILE A 21 28.49 -7.17 30.09
N ASP A 22 28.06 -6.67 31.25
CA ASP A 22 27.84 -7.48 32.45
C ASP A 22 26.45 -8.16 32.45
N ALA A 23 26.27 -9.14 33.34
CA ALA A 23 25.03 -9.91 33.45
C ALA A 23 23.80 -9.06 33.81
N SER A 24 23.98 -7.97 34.57
CA SER A 24 22.88 -7.09 34.95
C SER A 24 22.42 -6.23 33.77
N THR A 25 23.37 -5.70 32.98
CA THR A 25 23.09 -4.97 31.73
C THR A 25 22.48 -5.89 30.67
N ALA A 26 22.99 -7.11 30.49
CA ALA A 26 22.40 -8.10 29.59
C ALA A 26 20.94 -8.44 29.97
N GLY A 27 20.67 -8.58 31.27
CA GLY A 27 19.32 -8.80 31.80
C GLY A 27 18.39 -7.58 31.61
N ALA A 28 18.90 -6.36 31.76
CA ALA A 28 18.15 -5.14 31.50
C ALA A 28 17.79 -5.00 30.01
N LEU A 29 18.75 -5.20 29.10
CA LEU A 29 18.55 -5.13 27.65
C LEU A 29 17.59 -6.23 27.16
N THR A 30 17.69 -7.44 27.70
CA THR A 30 16.77 -8.52 27.32
C THR A 30 15.33 -8.20 27.74
N ARG A 31 15.14 -7.64 28.94
CA ARG A 31 13.82 -7.20 29.43
C ARG A 31 13.28 -6.01 28.62
N ASP A 32 14.13 -5.08 28.21
CA ASP A 32 13.73 -3.98 27.33
C ASP A 32 13.28 -4.50 25.96
N VAL A 33 14.03 -5.43 25.36
CA VAL A 33 13.67 -6.07 24.09
C VAL A 33 12.36 -6.86 24.21
N GLU A 34 12.08 -7.47 25.36
CA GLU A 34 10.80 -8.13 25.65
C GLU A 34 9.65 -7.14 25.82
N ALA A 35 9.86 -6.06 26.56
CA ALA A 35 8.86 -5.02 26.79
C ALA A 35 8.51 -4.25 25.50
N ASN A 36 9.52 -4.03 24.65
CA ASN A 36 9.38 -3.39 23.35
C ASN A 36 9.11 -4.39 22.21
N GLN A 37 9.02 -5.69 22.50
CA GLN A 37 8.67 -6.71 21.52
C GLN A 37 7.21 -6.53 21.15
N ARG A 38 6.97 -5.82 20.04
CA ARG A 38 5.64 -5.75 19.43
C ARG A 38 5.30 -7.15 18.91
N PRO A 39 4.19 -7.78 19.34
CA PRO A 39 3.76 -9.04 18.76
C PRO A 39 3.43 -8.79 17.29
N SER A 40 4.34 -9.18 16.40
CA SER A 40 4.01 -9.28 14.98
C SER A 40 3.07 -10.47 14.81
N LEU A 41 2.02 -10.29 14.02
CA LEU A 41 1.17 -11.40 13.61
C LEU A 41 2.07 -12.43 12.93
N SER A 42 2.24 -13.61 13.55
CA SER A 42 3.00 -14.68 12.93
C SER A 42 2.28 -15.10 11.66
N PHE A 43 3.01 -15.53 10.62
CA PHE A 43 2.39 -16.03 9.40
C PHE A 43 1.38 -17.15 9.69
N GLY A 44 1.69 -18.03 10.66
CA GLY A 44 0.76 -19.04 11.15
C GLY A 44 -0.53 -18.44 11.76
N SER A 45 -0.44 -17.33 12.50
CA SER A 45 -1.64 -16.65 13.02
C SER A 45 -2.49 -16.02 11.92
N ILE A 46 -1.88 -15.47 10.86
CA ILE A 46 -2.58 -14.95 9.69
C ILE A 46 -3.30 -16.08 8.96
N LEU A 47 -2.60 -17.21 8.74
CA LEU A 47 -3.17 -18.37 8.09
C LEU A 47 -4.32 -18.99 8.91
N ALA A 48 -4.17 -19.06 10.24
CA ALA A 48 -5.22 -19.51 11.15
C ALA A 48 -6.43 -18.57 11.12
N MET A 49 -6.21 -17.26 11.08
CA MET A 49 -7.28 -16.28 10.92
C MET A 49 -8.00 -16.46 9.58
N MET A 50 -7.26 -16.62 8.50
CA MET A 50 -7.82 -16.83 7.16
C MET A 50 -8.62 -18.14 7.09
N ALA A 51 -8.11 -19.23 7.69
CA ALA A 51 -8.84 -20.47 7.83
C ALA A 51 -10.13 -20.31 8.66
N ALA A 52 -10.09 -19.56 9.76
CA ALA A 52 -11.26 -19.27 10.57
C ALA A 52 -12.31 -18.45 9.78
N LEU A 53 -11.87 -17.45 8.99
CA LEU A 53 -12.77 -16.70 8.11
C LEU A 53 -13.41 -17.60 7.05
N LEU A 54 -12.62 -18.45 6.37
CA LEU A 54 -13.15 -19.38 5.37
C LEU A 54 -14.12 -20.38 5.98
N PHE A 55 -13.83 -20.89 7.17
CA PHE A 55 -14.73 -21.78 7.90
C PHE A 55 -16.02 -21.06 8.31
N GLY A 56 -15.94 -19.83 8.80
CA GLY A 56 -17.10 -18.98 9.10
C GLY A 56 -17.95 -18.72 7.85
N ALA A 57 -17.32 -18.40 6.72
CA ALA A 57 -17.99 -18.22 5.44
C ALA A 57 -18.68 -19.52 4.98
N ALA A 58 -18.03 -20.68 5.11
CA ALA A 58 -18.60 -21.97 4.78
C ALA A 58 -19.85 -22.28 5.63
N ILE A 59 -19.83 -21.98 6.94
CA ILE A 59 -21.00 -22.10 7.80
C ILE A 59 -22.14 -21.19 7.31
N LEU A 60 -21.85 -19.93 7.01
CA LEU A 60 -22.87 -19.00 6.52
C LEU A 60 -23.50 -19.47 5.21
N ILE A 61 -22.68 -19.96 4.26
CA ILE A 61 -23.15 -20.52 2.99
C ILE A 61 -23.98 -21.78 3.23
N PHE A 62 -23.53 -22.69 4.09
CA PHE A 62 -24.28 -23.91 4.43
C PHE A 62 -25.64 -23.58 5.05
N VAL A 63 -25.70 -22.62 5.97
CA VAL A 63 -26.96 -22.15 6.56
C VAL A 63 -27.86 -21.51 5.49
N ALA A 64 -27.28 -20.67 4.62
CA ALA A 64 -27.99 -20.05 3.51
C ALA A 64 -28.51 -21.09 2.49
N ALA A 65 -27.81 -22.21 2.29
CA ALA A 65 -28.26 -23.30 1.41
C ALA A 65 -29.46 -24.08 1.98
N ASN A 66 -29.59 -24.14 3.32
CA ASN A 66 -30.68 -24.83 4.00
C ASN A 66 -31.85 -23.90 4.37
N TRP A 67 -31.94 -22.73 3.72
CA TRP A 67 -32.77 -21.62 4.18
C TRP A 67 -34.26 -21.97 4.24
N GLU A 68 -34.79 -22.67 3.24
CA GLU A 68 -36.23 -22.92 3.09
C GLU A 68 -36.86 -23.66 4.28
N ALA A 69 -36.07 -24.51 4.96
CA ALA A 69 -36.55 -25.33 6.08
C ALA A 69 -36.66 -24.57 7.41
N ILE A 70 -36.07 -23.37 7.54
CA ILE A 70 -35.92 -22.67 8.82
C ILE A 70 -36.91 -21.49 8.90
N PRO A 71 -37.66 -21.28 10.01
CA PRO A 71 -38.50 -20.10 10.19
C PRO A 71 -37.71 -18.78 10.16
N ARG A 72 -38.33 -17.70 9.66
CA ARG A 72 -37.68 -16.37 9.50
C ARG A 72 -37.00 -15.85 10.76
N LEU A 73 -37.71 -15.86 11.89
CA LEU A 73 -37.20 -15.36 13.16
C LEU A 73 -36.04 -16.23 13.70
N ALA A 74 -36.09 -17.54 13.47
CA ALA A 74 -35.03 -18.46 13.87
C ALA A 74 -33.73 -18.21 13.10
N ARG A 75 -33.81 -17.88 11.80
CA ARG A 75 -32.64 -17.49 10.99
C ARG A 75 -31.95 -16.25 11.58
N VAL A 76 -32.73 -15.21 11.86
CA VAL A 76 -32.22 -13.95 12.43
C VAL A 76 -31.60 -14.21 13.81
N ALA A 77 -32.29 -14.94 14.69
CA ALA A 77 -31.77 -15.31 16.00
C ALA A 77 -30.46 -16.11 15.90
N ALA A 78 -30.36 -17.03 14.95
CA ALA A 78 -29.13 -17.81 14.72
C ALA A 78 -27.96 -16.93 14.26
N LEU A 79 -28.19 -15.97 13.35
CA LEU A 79 -27.16 -15.02 12.91
C LEU A 79 -26.63 -14.19 14.09
N PHE A 80 -27.52 -13.62 14.91
CA PHE A 80 -27.12 -12.89 16.11
C PHE A 80 -26.40 -13.79 17.13
N ALA A 81 -26.87 -15.03 17.32
CA ALA A 81 -26.25 -15.98 18.23
C ALA A 81 -24.83 -16.36 17.79
N ILE A 82 -24.58 -16.55 16.49
CA ILE A 82 -23.25 -16.83 15.94
C ILE A 82 -22.33 -15.64 16.17
N ILE A 83 -22.77 -14.42 15.84
CA ILE A 83 -21.97 -13.20 16.04
C ILE A 83 -21.60 -13.04 17.52
N LEU A 84 -22.59 -13.18 18.42
CA LEU A 84 -22.39 -13.07 19.87
C LEU A 84 -21.44 -14.16 20.38
N ALA A 85 -21.64 -15.41 19.95
CA ALA A 85 -20.78 -16.53 20.33
C ALA A 85 -19.33 -16.33 19.88
N CYS A 86 -19.10 -15.78 18.68
CA CYS A 86 -17.76 -15.46 18.20
C CYS A 86 -17.12 -14.30 18.97
N TYR A 87 -17.86 -13.23 19.28
CA TYR A 87 -17.33 -12.13 20.09
C TYR A 87 -17.02 -12.55 21.53
N VAL A 88 -17.95 -13.23 22.20
CA VAL A 88 -17.78 -13.71 23.58
C VAL A 88 -16.72 -14.81 23.62
N GLY A 89 -16.78 -15.77 22.71
CA GLY A 89 -15.78 -16.85 22.60
C GLY A 89 -14.37 -16.30 22.36
N GLY A 90 -14.24 -15.29 21.52
CA GLY A 90 -12.96 -14.60 21.30
C GLY A 90 -12.45 -13.89 22.55
N ALA A 91 -13.34 -13.25 23.32
CA ALA A 91 -12.98 -12.61 24.59
C ALA A 91 -12.53 -13.64 25.63
N VAL A 92 -13.25 -14.76 25.76
CA VAL A 92 -12.88 -15.87 26.66
C VAL A 92 -11.53 -16.46 26.27
N LEU A 93 -11.27 -16.70 24.99
CA LEU A 93 -9.97 -17.23 24.54
C LEU A 93 -8.81 -16.27 24.80
N LYS A 94 -9.06 -14.96 24.71
CA LYS A 94 -8.06 -13.94 25.06
C LYS A 94 -7.75 -13.95 26.57
N THR A 95 -8.71 -14.31 27.42
CA THR A 95 -8.46 -14.51 28.87
C THR A 95 -7.79 -15.85 29.22
N ARG A 96 -7.76 -16.81 28.29
CA ARG A 96 -7.17 -18.15 28.48
C ARG A 96 -5.83 -18.31 27.76
N ASP A 97 -5.06 -17.24 27.62
CA ASP A 97 -3.74 -17.23 26.96
C ASP A 97 -3.72 -17.70 25.50
N HIS A 98 -4.85 -17.61 24.79
CA HIS A 98 -4.96 -17.88 23.35
C HIS A 98 -5.33 -16.61 22.56
N PRO A 99 -4.52 -15.52 22.63
CA PRO A 99 -4.88 -14.23 22.05
C PRO A 99 -5.04 -14.28 20.53
N ALA A 100 -4.25 -15.08 19.82
CA ALA A 100 -4.35 -15.20 18.36
C ALA A 100 -5.68 -15.81 17.90
N LEU A 101 -6.15 -16.86 18.60
CA LEU A 101 -7.46 -17.47 18.31
C LEU A 101 -8.60 -16.53 18.71
N GLY A 102 -8.42 -15.76 19.79
CA GLY A 102 -9.38 -14.72 20.19
C GLY A 102 -9.58 -13.66 19.11
N GLU A 103 -8.49 -13.11 18.58
CA GLU A 103 -8.54 -12.13 17.48
C GLU A 103 -9.13 -12.74 16.20
N ALA A 104 -8.83 -14.02 15.90
CA ALA A 104 -9.42 -14.71 14.76
C ALA A 104 -10.95 -14.85 14.88
N LEU A 105 -11.45 -15.21 16.06
CA LEU A 105 -12.90 -15.29 16.30
C LEU A 105 -13.58 -13.93 16.21
N TRP A 106 -12.94 -12.86 16.67
CA TRP A 106 -13.46 -11.51 16.52
C TRP A 106 -13.54 -11.07 15.04
N MET A 107 -12.54 -11.45 14.24
CA MET A 107 -12.59 -11.24 12.79
C MET A 107 -13.73 -12.04 12.12
N VAL A 108 -13.94 -13.29 12.56
CA VAL A 108 -15.09 -14.10 12.11
C VAL A 108 -16.41 -13.43 12.51
N ALA A 109 -16.52 -12.89 13.72
CA ALA A 109 -17.72 -12.17 14.17
C ALA A 109 -18.00 -10.93 13.30
N ALA A 110 -16.96 -10.15 12.99
CA ALA A 110 -17.08 -8.99 12.12
C ALA A 110 -17.49 -9.37 10.69
N ALA A 111 -16.92 -10.43 10.13
CA ALA A 111 -17.31 -10.96 8.83
C ALA A 111 -18.75 -11.50 8.83
N ALA A 112 -19.13 -12.23 9.88
CA ALA A 112 -20.49 -12.74 10.06
C ALA A 112 -21.51 -11.61 10.20
N PHE A 113 -21.14 -10.48 10.82
CA PHE A 113 -21.98 -9.30 10.87
C PHE A 113 -22.25 -8.72 9.47
N GLY A 114 -21.21 -8.52 8.65
CA GLY A 114 -21.36 -8.09 7.25
C GLY A 114 -22.21 -9.06 6.43
N GLY A 115 -21.92 -10.36 6.53
CA GLY A 115 -22.70 -11.41 5.87
C GLY A 115 -24.17 -11.43 6.32
N SER A 116 -24.43 -11.20 7.61
CA SER A 116 -25.79 -11.14 8.15
C SER A 116 -26.58 -9.95 7.59
N ILE A 117 -25.94 -8.78 7.39
CA ILE A 117 -26.59 -7.62 6.74
C ILE A 117 -27.04 -8.00 5.33
N ALA A 118 -26.17 -8.63 4.53
CA ALA A 118 -26.50 -9.07 3.18
C ALA A 118 -27.64 -10.10 3.15
N LEU A 119 -27.57 -11.12 4.02
CA LEU A 119 -28.59 -12.18 4.10
C LEU A 119 -29.95 -11.64 4.54
N ILE A 120 -29.98 -10.70 5.50
CA ILE A 120 -31.21 -10.05 5.95
C ILE A 120 -31.78 -9.15 4.84
N GLY A 121 -30.90 -8.40 4.14
CA GLY A 121 -31.28 -7.58 2.99
C GLY A 121 -31.98 -8.39 1.90
N GLN A 122 -31.39 -9.54 1.53
CA GLN A 122 -31.99 -10.48 0.58
C GLN A 122 -33.32 -11.05 1.11
N MET A 123 -33.37 -11.51 2.36
CA MET A 123 -34.55 -12.15 2.94
C MET A 123 -35.78 -11.22 2.99
N TYR A 124 -35.57 -9.93 3.25
CA TYR A 124 -36.65 -8.94 3.32
C TYR A 124 -36.83 -8.13 2.03
N HIS A 125 -36.10 -8.46 0.95
CA HIS A 125 -36.11 -7.71 -0.30
C HIS A 125 -35.91 -6.20 -0.08
N LEU A 126 -34.99 -5.84 0.83
CA LEU A 126 -34.71 -4.45 1.13
C LEU A 126 -34.12 -3.79 -0.13
N SER A 127 -34.87 -2.85 -0.69
CA SER A 127 -34.44 -2.02 -1.82
C SER A 127 -33.52 -0.92 -1.27
N GLY A 128 -32.28 -1.27 -0.93
CA GLY A 128 -31.28 -0.36 -0.38
C GLY A 128 -30.04 -0.29 -1.25
N ASP A 129 -29.33 0.83 -1.20
CA ASP A 129 -28.01 0.99 -1.82
C ASP A 129 -27.04 0.01 -1.15
N GLU A 130 -26.42 -0.89 -1.92
CA GLU A 130 -25.42 -1.85 -1.44
C GLU A 130 -24.28 -1.14 -0.68
N THR A 131 -23.97 0.08 -1.10
CA THR A 131 -22.95 0.93 -0.48
C THR A 131 -23.31 1.33 0.97
N SER A 132 -24.61 1.44 1.30
CA SER A 132 -25.07 1.74 2.67
C SER A 132 -24.88 0.57 3.65
N ALA A 133 -24.96 -0.67 3.14
CA ALA A 133 -24.67 -1.88 3.92
C ALA A 133 -23.20 -1.92 4.34
N LEU A 134 -22.29 -1.50 3.45
CA LEU A 134 -20.86 -1.41 3.74
C LEU A 134 -20.54 -0.37 4.81
N ILE A 135 -21.19 0.80 4.80
CA ILE A 135 -21.03 1.81 5.88
C ILE A 135 -21.46 1.21 7.21
N THR A 136 -22.62 0.54 7.25
CA THR A 136 -23.15 -0.08 8.46
C THR A 136 -22.22 -1.18 8.98
N TRP A 137 -21.70 -2.01 8.07
CA TRP A 137 -20.73 -3.04 8.38
C TRP A 137 -19.42 -2.46 8.93
N GLY A 138 -18.88 -1.44 8.27
CA GLY A 138 -17.68 -0.73 8.69
C GLY A 138 -17.85 -0.09 10.07
N ALA A 139 -18.98 0.57 10.31
CA ALA A 139 -19.29 1.19 11.60
C ALA A 139 -19.39 0.17 12.74
N GLY A 140 -20.07 -0.96 12.52
CA GLY A 140 -20.14 -2.04 13.52
C GLY A 140 -18.78 -2.68 13.80
N THR A 141 -17.97 -2.87 12.75
CA THR A 141 -16.59 -3.39 12.88
C THR A 141 -15.68 -2.41 13.63
N ALA A 142 -15.80 -1.10 13.35
CA ALA A 142 -15.06 -0.06 14.04
C ALA A 142 -15.45 0.05 15.51
N LEU A 143 -16.74 -0.04 15.82
CA LEU A 143 -17.24 -0.09 17.19
C LEU A 143 -16.67 -1.29 17.96
N ALA A 144 -16.69 -2.48 17.34
CA ALA A 144 -16.09 -3.66 17.91
C ALA A 144 -14.57 -3.49 18.12
N ALA A 145 -13.87 -2.87 17.16
CA ALA A 145 -12.45 -2.57 17.26
C ALA A 145 -12.14 -1.67 18.47
N VAL A 146 -12.97 -0.66 18.73
CA VAL A 146 -12.85 0.25 19.88
C VAL A 146 -13.14 -0.49 21.19
N ALA A 147 -14.25 -1.21 21.26
CA ALA A 147 -14.69 -1.90 22.47
C ALA A 147 -13.70 -3.00 22.91
N LEU A 148 -13.16 -3.73 21.93
CA LEU A 148 -12.29 -4.88 22.16
C LEU A 148 -10.79 -4.53 22.09
N ARG A 149 -10.47 -3.28 21.73
CA ARG A 149 -9.11 -2.75 21.52
C ARG A 149 -8.28 -3.68 20.61
N SER A 150 -8.88 -4.07 19.48
CA SER A 150 -8.32 -5.06 18.55
C SER A 150 -7.62 -4.40 17.37
N ASN A 151 -6.36 -4.77 17.16
CA ASN A 151 -5.56 -4.33 16.02
C ASN A 151 -6.11 -4.87 14.68
N PRO A 152 -6.36 -6.19 14.53
CA PRO A 152 -6.95 -6.75 13.32
C PRO A 152 -8.31 -6.16 12.96
N LEU A 153 -9.21 -5.95 13.93
CA LEU A 153 -10.51 -5.34 13.66
C LEU A 153 -10.39 -3.89 13.20
N THR A 154 -9.41 -3.13 13.71
CA THR A 154 -9.16 -1.77 13.22
C THR A 154 -8.70 -1.79 11.77
N VAL A 155 -7.79 -2.71 11.41
CA VAL A 155 -7.35 -2.89 10.02
C VAL A 155 -8.52 -3.33 9.13
N ALA A 156 -9.36 -4.25 9.60
CA ALA A 156 -10.55 -4.70 8.87
C ALA A 156 -11.54 -3.54 8.62
N SER A 157 -11.73 -2.67 9.62
CA SER A 157 -12.58 -1.49 9.49
C SER A 157 -12.09 -0.53 8.40
N VAL A 158 -10.77 -0.33 8.31
CA VAL A 158 -10.15 0.45 7.24
C VAL A 158 -10.34 -0.24 5.89
N GLY A 159 -10.11 -1.56 5.80
CA GLY A 159 -10.33 -2.31 4.57
C GLY A 159 -11.78 -2.27 4.07
N ILE A 160 -12.77 -2.28 4.97
CA ILE A 160 -14.19 -2.11 4.61
C ILE A 160 -14.45 -0.69 4.11
N ALA A 161 -13.86 0.34 4.74
CA ALA A 161 -13.94 1.72 4.27
C ALA A 161 -13.29 1.90 2.89
N ASP A 162 -12.18 1.21 2.62
CA ASP A 162 -11.51 1.22 1.32
C ASP A 162 -12.36 0.53 0.24
N ALA A 163 -13.01 -0.60 0.59
CA ALA A 163 -13.94 -1.26 -0.32
C ALA A 163 -15.14 -0.37 -0.67
N TRP A 164 -15.67 0.35 0.32
CA TRP A 164 -16.72 1.36 0.13
C TRP A 164 -16.25 2.49 -0.80
N LEU A 165 -15.05 3.03 -0.55
CA LEU A 165 -14.44 4.07 -1.39
C LEU A 165 -14.23 3.59 -2.82
N PHE A 166 -13.70 2.39 -3.01
CA PHE A 166 -13.45 1.80 -4.32
C PHE A 166 -14.75 1.65 -5.12
N LEU A 167 -15.80 1.09 -4.51
CA LEU A 167 -17.08 0.91 -5.19
C LEU A 167 -17.72 2.25 -5.57
N ARG A 168 -17.64 3.27 -4.71
CA ARG A 168 -18.15 4.62 -5.04
C ARG A 168 -17.31 5.35 -6.06
N GLY A 169 -15.98 5.24 -5.98
CA GLY A 169 -15.06 5.96 -6.86
C GLY A 169 -15.02 5.43 -8.29
N PHE A 170 -15.39 4.16 -8.50
CA PHE A 170 -15.46 3.56 -9.83
C PHE A 170 -16.89 3.37 -10.36
N ASP A 171 -17.91 3.86 -9.65
CA ASP A 171 -19.30 3.87 -10.13
C ASP A 171 -19.52 4.97 -11.18
N TYR A 172 -18.76 4.90 -12.29
CA TYR A 172 -18.75 5.89 -13.37
C TYR A 172 -20.10 5.99 -14.10
N PHE A 173 -20.92 4.94 -14.03
CA PHE A 173 -22.25 4.91 -14.65
C PHE A 173 -23.37 5.35 -13.70
N GLY A 174 -23.11 5.44 -12.39
CA GLY A 174 -24.05 5.94 -11.39
C GLY A 174 -23.97 7.46 -11.24
N ARG A 175 -25.12 8.13 -11.02
CA ARG A 175 -25.15 9.55 -10.59
C ARG A 175 -24.78 9.71 -9.10
N ALA A 176 -23.88 8.87 -8.59
CA ALA A 176 -23.50 8.90 -7.19
C ALA A 176 -22.61 10.11 -6.93
N GLU A 177 -22.94 10.91 -5.91
CA GLU A 177 -22.04 11.98 -5.46
C GLU A 177 -20.69 11.40 -5.04
N PHE A 178 -19.62 12.12 -5.35
CA PHE A 178 -18.26 11.73 -5.00
C PHE A 178 -18.15 11.44 -3.47
N PRO A 179 -17.45 10.38 -3.04
CA PRO A 179 -17.51 9.85 -1.68
C PRO A 179 -16.76 10.69 -0.61
N HIS A 180 -17.13 11.96 -0.43
CA HIS A 180 -16.51 12.88 0.54
C HIS A 180 -16.60 12.41 2.00
N LEU A 181 -17.60 11.58 2.33
CA LEU A 181 -17.73 10.94 3.65
C LEU A 181 -16.48 10.13 4.03
N PHE A 182 -15.71 9.65 3.03
CA PHE A 182 -14.47 8.92 3.27
C PHE A 182 -13.49 9.71 4.15
N VAL A 183 -13.38 11.04 3.98
CA VAL A 183 -12.47 11.89 4.78
C VAL A 183 -12.82 11.83 6.26
N VAL A 184 -14.12 11.84 6.58
CA VAL A 184 -14.62 11.71 7.95
C VAL A 184 -14.31 10.32 8.49
N MET A 185 -14.58 9.28 7.70
CA MET A 185 -14.29 7.89 8.08
C MET A 185 -12.79 7.68 8.35
N ALA A 186 -11.92 8.15 7.46
CA ALA A 186 -10.48 8.07 7.60
C ALA A 186 -9.99 8.79 8.86
N SER A 187 -10.53 9.99 9.15
CA SER A 187 -10.20 10.74 10.35
C SER A 187 -10.59 10.01 11.64
N VAL A 188 -11.80 9.46 11.69
CA VAL A 188 -12.29 8.66 12.82
C VAL A 188 -11.46 7.38 13.00
N LEU A 189 -11.21 6.65 11.92
CA LEU A 189 -10.40 5.43 11.94
C LEU A 189 -8.95 5.71 12.32
N PHE A 190 -8.41 6.88 11.95
CA PHE A 190 -7.08 7.32 12.37
C PHE A 190 -7.04 7.55 13.88
N ALA A 191 -8.06 8.19 14.47
CA ALA A 191 -8.19 8.31 15.93
C ALA A 191 -8.30 6.93 16.62
N ILE A 192 -9.12 6.03 16.08
CA ILE A 192 -9.29 4.65 16.59
C ILE A 192 -7.97 3.86 16.52
N SER A 193 -7.12 4.13 15.53
CA SER A 193 -5.82 3.49 15.39
C SER A 193 -4.88 3.77 16.58
N PHE A 194 -4.97 4.96 17.20
CA PHE A 194 -4.22 5.27 18.41
C PHE A 194 -4.77 4.54 19.63
N TRP A 195 -6.11 4.44 19.73
CA TRP A 195 -6.77 3.73 20.81
C TRP A 195 -6.47 2.23 20.82
N SER A 196 -6.50 1.60 19.64
CA SER A 196 -6.13 0.19 19.43
C SER A 196 -4.62 -0.04 19.45
N ARG A 197 -3.81 1.01 19.23
CA ARG A 197 -2.35 0.97 19.00
C ARG A 197 -1.98 0.23 17.70
N SER A 198 -2.84 0.30 16.69
CA SER A 198 -2.66 -0.39 15.42
C SER A 198 -1.81 0.41 14.43
N GLN A 199 -0.52 0.11 14.35
CA GLN A 199 0.38 0.70 13.34
C GLN A 199 0.00 0.32 11.91
N ALA A 200 -0.42 -0.93 11.70
CA ALA A 200 -0.83 -1.41 10.38
C ALA A 200 -2.02 -0.61 9.85
N ALA A 201 -2.99 -0.27 10.72
CA ALA A 201 -4.12 0.56 10.34
C ALA A 201 -3.68 1.98 9.94
N ARG A 202 -2.75 2.59 10.66
CA ARG A 202 -2.22 3.93 10.31
C ARG A 202 -1.56 3.95 8.93
N HIS A 203 -0.74 2.94 8.62
CA HIS A 203 -0.15 2.79 7.29
C HIS A 203 -1.21 2.67 6.21
N LEU A 204 -2.19 1.78 6.43
CA LEU A 204 -3.27 1.56 5.48
C LEU A 204 -4.07 2.84 5.25
N ILE A 205 -4.50 3.54 6.31
CA ILE A 205 -5.25 4.80 6.22
C ILE A 205 -4.50 5.86 5.40
N ILE A 206 -3.18 6.01 5.59
CA ILE A 206 -2.41 6.99 4.80
C ILE A 206 -2.41 6.61 3.32
N LEU A 207 -2.25 5.33 3.00
CA LEU A 207 -2.34 4.85 1.61
C LEU A 207 -3.75 5.06 1.05
N SER A 208 -4.79 4.82 1.84
CA SER A 208 -6.18 5.04 1.45
C SER A 208 -6.50 6.51 1.21
N VAL A 209 -5.91 7.43 1.98
CA VAL A 209 -6.04 8.89 1.74
C VAL A 209 -5.34 9.29 0.44
N ILE A 210 -4.14 8.77 0.16
CA ILE A 210 -3.46 9.00 -1.13
C ILE A 210 -4.33 8.48 -2.28
N PHE A 211 -4.92 7.30 -2.12
CA PHE A 211 -5.83 6.71 -3.10
C PHE A 211 -7.12 7.53 -3.28
N TYR A 212 -7.73 8.02 -2.20
CA TYR A 212 -8.87 8.93 -2.26
C TYR A 212 -8.55 10.21 -3.04
N LEU A 213 -7.36 10.81 -2.81
CA LEU A 213 -6.94 12.00 -3.54
C LEU A 213 -6.69 11.70 -5.02
N ALA A 214 -6.22 10.49 -5.35
CA ALA A 214 -6.12 10.05 -6.74
C ALA A 214 -7.48 9.91 -7.41
N LEU A 215 -8.46 9.33 -6.74
CA LEU A 215 -9.84 9.27 -7.24
C LEU A 215 -10.47 10.67 -7.39
N LEU A 216 -10.16 11.58 -6.46
CA LEU A 216 -10.64 12.96 -6.53
C LEU A 216 -10.03 13.70 -7.72
N PHE A 217 -8.75 13.44 -8.02
CA PHE A 217 -8.11 13.98 -9.21
C PHE A 217 -8.75 13.42 -10.49
N THR A 218 -9.04 12.11 -10.57
CA THR A 218 -9.67 11.53 -11.77
C THR A 218 -11.09 12.02 -12.02
N GLU A 219 -11.83 12.41 -10.97
CA GLU A 219 -13.18 12.93 -11.10
C GLU A 219 -13.21 14.39 -11.56
N TYR A 220 -12.30 15.22 -11.04
CA TYR A 220 -12.36 16.68 -11.23
C TYR A 220 -11.24 17.25 -12.09
N GLU A 221 -10.22 16.47 -12.45
CA GLU A 221 -9.04 16.87 -13.25
C GLU A 221 -8.43 18.19 -12.76
N THR A 222 -8.21 18.30 -11.45
CA THR A 222 -7.73 19.56 -10.85
C THR A 222 -6.29 19.47 -10.39
N LEU A 223 -5.44 20.35 -10.95
CA LEU A 223 -4.11 20.64 -10.38
C LEU A 223 -4.17 21.10 -8.92
N GLN A 224 -5.34 21.59 -8.47
CA GLN A 224 -5.62 21.94 -7.08
C GLN A 224 -5.57 20.74 -6.12
N VAL A 225 -5.65 19.50 -6.61
CA VAL A 225 -5.43 18.28 -5.81
C VAL A 225 -3.99 17.80 -5.94
N ALA A 226 -3.47 17.76 -7.18
CA ALA A 226 -2.15 17.22 -7.48
C ALA A 226 -1.00 18.04 -6.87
N VAL A 227 -1.01 19.37 -7.02
CA VAL A 227 0.06 20.24 -6.53
C VAL A 227 0.16 20.22 -4.99
N PRO A 228 -0.95 20.37 -4.22
CA PRO A 228 -0.87 20.23 -2.77
C PRO A 228 -0.42 18.85 -2.31
N LEU A 229 -0.78 17.77 -3.01
CA LEU A 229 -0.31 16.43 -2.68
C LEU A 229 1.22 16.34 -2.82
N VAL A 230 1.80 16.89 -3.90
CA VAL A 230 3.26 16.95 -4.07
C VAL A 230 3.92 17.77 -2.96
N VAL A 231 3.41 18.99 -2.70
CA VAL A 231 3.99 19.89 -1.70
C VAL A 231 3.92 19.29 -0.30
N VAL A 232 2.76 18.79 0.12
CA VAL A 232 2.60 18.13 1.44
C VAL A 232 3.50 16.91 1.54
N SER A 233 3.63 16.12 0.49
CA SER A 233 4.51 14.95 0.47
C SER A 233 5.98 15.33 0.64
N VAL A 234 6.46 16.38 -0.03
CA VAL A 234 7.83 16.89 0.14
C VAL A 234 8.05 17.41 1.57
N LEU A 235 7.09 18.15 2.12
CA LEU A 235 7.17 18.65 3.50
C LEU A 235 7.19 17.51 4.53
N LEU A 236 6.33 16.50 4.37
CA LEU A 236 6.28 15.32 5.23
C LEU A 236 7.55 14.48 5.11
N PHE A 237 8.09 14.31 3.89
CA PHE A 237 9.36 13.62 3.68
C PHE A 237 10.49 14.35 4.41
N SER A 238 10.58 15.68 4.22
CA SER A 238 11.61 16.50 4.83
C SER A 238 11.52 16.49 6.36
N ALA A 239 10.31 16.65 6.90
CA ALA A 239 10.06 16.54 8.34
C ALA A 239 10.44 15.16 8.88
N ALA A 240 10.15 14.08 8.15
CA ALA A 240 10.50 12.74 8.56
C ALA A 240 12.02 12.46 8.57
N ILE A 241 12.80 13.16 7.73
CA ILE A 241 14.26 13.04 7.70
C ILE A 241 14.93 13.92 8.76
N PHE A 242 14.51 15.19 8.87
CA PHE A 242 15.19 16.17 9.73
C PHE A 242 14.62 16.25 11.16
N ALA A 243 13.38 15.78 11.37
CA ALA A 243 12.69 15.79 12.67
C ALA A 243 12.04 14.42 12.96
N ALA A 244 12.77 13.34 12.68
CA ALA A 244 12.26 11.97 12.78
C ALA A 244 11.64 11.63 14.15
N GLU A 245 12.28 12.05 15.24
CA GLU A 245 11.85 11.80 16.63
C GLU A 245 10.47 12.45 16.93
N PRO A 246 10.28 13.78 16.79
CA PRO A 246 8.96 14.41 16.95
C PRO A 246 7.89 13.83 16.03
N VAL A 247 8.24 13.54 14.77
CA VAL A 247 7.28 13.04 13.78
C VAL A 247 6.80 11.64 14.16
N ASP A 248 7.69 10.74 14.59
CA ASP A 248 7.29 9.41 15.01
C ASP A 248 6.59 9.41 16.37
N TRP A 249 6.87 10.38 17.25
CA TRP A 249 6.12 10.55 18.49
C TRP A 249 4.64 10.88 18.23
N ILE A 250 4.36 11.76 17.25
CA ILE A 250 3.00 12.15 16.87
C ILE A 250 2.30 11.03 16.11
N LEU A 251 2.91 10.54 15.03
CA LEU A 251 2.25 9.63 14.08
C LEU A 251 2.40 8.16 14.45
N GLN A 252 3.39 7.80 15.27
CA GLN A 252 3.67 6.45 15.73
C GLN A 252 3.71 5.43 14.58
N LEU A 253 4.41 5.77 13.50
CA LEU A 253 4.53 4.98 12.26
C LEU A 253 5.77 4.08 12.26
N GLY A 254 6.59 4.13 13.31
CA GLY A 254 7.84 3.37 13.40
C GLY A 254 8.88 3.84 12.38
N GLY A 255 8.95 5.15 12.12
CA GLY A 255 9.93 5.74 11.20
C GLY A 255 9.67 5.48 9.70
N ARG A 256 8.48 4.97 9.34
CA ARG A 256 8.13 4.62 7.94
C ARG A 256 7.41 5.74 7.19
N LEU A 257 7.28 6.94 7.77
CA LEU A 257 6.68 8.08 7.09
C LEU A 257 7.36 8.45 5.76
N PRO A 258 8.71 8.42 5.62
CA PRO A 258 9.37 8.75 4.35
C PRO A 258 8.87 7.89 3.18
N LEU A 259 8.50 6.63 3.45
CA LEU A 259 7.95 5.73 2.44
C LEU A 259 6.60 6.25 1.92
N HIS A 260 5.69 6.63 2.82
CA HIS A 260 4.35 7.08 2.44
C HIS A 260 4.40 8.45 1.78
N ALA A 261 5.28 9.33 2.26
CA ALA A 261 5.56 10.61 1.64
C ALA A 261 6.12 10.45 0.23
N LEU A 262 7.02 9.49 -0.01
CA LEU A 262 7.49 9.20 -1.37
C LEU A 262 6.37 8.67 -2.28
N VAL A 263 5.50 7.79 -1.77
CA VAL A 263 4.32 7.33 -2.52
C VAL A 263 3.43 8.51 -2.89
N GLY A 264 3.07 9.37 -1.94
CA GLY A 264 2.27 10.56 -2.19
C GLY A 264 2.92 11.52 -3.20
N PHE A 265 4.23 11.73 -3.11
CA PHE A 265 4.99 12.55 -4.06
C PHE A 265 4.92 12.00 -5.49
N LEU A 266 5.19 10.70 -5.66
CA LEU A 266 5.14 10.04 -6.97
C LEU A 266 3.73 10.05 -7.55
N THR A 267 2.72 9.79 -6.72
CA THR A 267 1.31 9.83 -7.13
C THR A 267 0.88 11.24 -7.54
N GLY A 268 1.25 12.27 -6.77
CA GLY A 268 0.97 13.66 -7.12
C GLY A 268 1.67 14.13 -8.39
N LEU A 269 2.93 13.76 -8.60
CA LEU A 269 3.65 14.10 -9.85
C LEU A 269 3.08 13.37 -11.06
N ALA A 270 2.70 12.09 -10.90
CA ALA A 270 2.03 11.36 -11.97
C ALA A 270 0.73 12.07 -12.38
N MET A 271 -0.09 12.55 -11.42
CA MET A 271 -1.29 13.35 -11.74
C MET A 271 -0.96 14.62 -12.52
N VAL A 272 0.05 15.39 -12.08
CA VAL A 272 0.49 16.59 -12.81
C VAL A 272 0.96 16.22 -14.22
N GLN A 273 1.69 15.13 -14.39
CA GLN A 273 2.14 14.66 -15.70
C GLN A 273 0.99 14.22 -16.61
N PHE A 274 -0.02 13.52 -16.08
CA PHE A 274 -1.19 13.13 -16.85
C PHE A 274 -1.97 14.34 -17.35
N GLU A 275 -2.20 15.34 -16.48
CA GLU A 275 -2.83 16.61 -16.87
C GLU A 275 -2.03 17.35 -17.96
N LEU A 276 -0.71 17.40 -17.80
CA LEU A 276 0.18 18.10 -18.74
C LEU A 276 0.39 17.33 -20.05
N ALA A 277 0.19 16.01 -20.06
CA ALA A 277 0.37 15.15 -21.22
C ALA A 277 -0.81 15.21 -22.20
N ASP A 278 -2.01 15.57 -21.75
CA ASP A 278 -3.21 15.65 -22.59
C ASP A 278 -3.24 16.93 -23.46
N LEU A 279 -2.38 17.90 -23.15
CA LEU A 279 -2.14 19.08 -23.99
C LEU A 279 -1.17 18.69 -25.11
N SER A 280 -1.69 18.61 -26.34
CA SER A 280 -1.09 18.18 -27.61
C SER A 280 0.16 18.95 -28.09
N SER A 281 1.10 19.24 -27.21
CA SER A 281 2.38 19.89 -27.51
C SER A 281 3.39 19.40 -26.49
N TYR A 282 4.51 18.87 -26.97
CA TYR A 282 5.67 18.56 -26.13
C TYR A 282 6.14 19.85 -25.47
N ASN A 283 5.58 20.15 -24.29
CA ASN A 283 5.83 21.39 -23.56
C ASN A 283 7.01 21.16 -22.61
N SER A 284 7.84 22.20 -22.45
CA SER A 284 8.89 22.28 -21.43
C SER A 284 8.43 21.79 -20.06
N ASP A 285 7.15 21.95 -19.76
CA ASP A 285 6.55 21.71 -18.46
C ASP A 285 6.47 20.21 -18.12
N PHE A 286 6.19 19.33 -19.11
CA PHE A 286 6.25 17.89 -18.90
C PHE A 286 7.70 17.45 -18.60
N ALA A 287 8.65 17.93 -19.40
CA ALA A 287 10.07 17.64 -19.20
C ALA A 287 10.59 18.15 -17.83
N ILE A 288 10.16 19.34 -17.40
CA ILE A 288 10.46 19.89 -16.08
C ILE A 288 9.85 19.00 -14.99
N THR A 289 8.58 18.60 -15.14
CA THR A 289 7.89 17.76 -14.15
C THR A 289 8.55 16.38 -14.00
N SER A 290 8.94 15.75 -15.12
CA SER A 290 9.73 14.52 -15.11
C SER A 290 11.12 14.68 -14.51
N ALA A 291 11.81 15.79 -14.80
CA ALA A 291 13.09 16.09 -14.16
C ALA A 291 12.94 16.25 -12.63
N VAL A 292 11.85 16.89 -12.18
CA VAL A 292 11.51 17.02 -10.76
C VAL A 292 11.19 15.65 -10.14
N ALA A 293 10.46 14.78 -10.83
CA ALA A 293 10.18 13.41 -10.39
C ALA A 293 11.47 12.62 -10.17
N LEU A 294 12.36 12.60 -11.17
CA LEU A 294 13.64 11.92 -11.11
C LEU A 294 14.54 12.49 -10.01
N ALA A 295 14.62 13.82 -9.89
CA ALA A 295 15.38 14.47 -8.83
C ALA A 295 14.84 14.12 -7.44
N GLY A 296 13.52 14.10 -7.26
CA GLY A 296 12.87 13.70 -6.01
C GLY A 296 13.14 12.24 -5.63
N ILE A 297 13.12 11.32 -6.61
CA ILE A 297 13.49 9.91 -6.40
C ILE A 297 14.95 9.79 -5.95
N VAL A 298 15.88 10.47 -6.62
CA VAL A 298 17.31 10.45 -6.26
C VAL A 298 17.49 11.05 -4.85
N ALA A 299 16.85 12.18 -4.55
CA ALA A 299 16.88 12.79 -3.23
C ALA A 299 16.36 11.81 -2.16
N ALA A 300 15.26 11.11 -2.42
CA ALA A 300 14.72 10.13 -1.47
C ALA A 300 15.68 8.95 -1.21
N ILE A 301 16.37 8.46 -2.25
CA ILE A 301 17.38 7.41 -2.12
C ILE A 301 18.60 7.90 -1.32
N VAL A 302 19.10 9.09 -1.63
CA VAL A 302 20.30 9.67 -0.99
C VAL A 302 20.04 9.98 0.48
N LEU A 303 18.88 10.56 0.79
CA LEU A 303 18.54 11.03 2.14
C LEU A 303 18.02 9.92 3.06
N GLY A 304 17.19 8.99 2.56
CA GLY A 304 16.54 7.98 3.39
C GLY A 304 16.75 6.52 2.94
N GLY A 305 17.38 6.29 1.79
CA GLY A 305 17.49 4.96 1.18
C GLY A 305 18.46 4.02 1.90
N ARG A 306 19.38 4.53 2.72
CA ARG A 306 20.29 3.71 3.53
C ARG A 306 19.54 2.94 4.61
N ASP A 307 18.59 3.60 5.27
CA ASP A 307 17.94 3.10 6.48
C ASP A 307 16.66 2.29 6.19
N SER A 308 16.06 2.45 5.01
CA SER A 308 14.81 1.78 4.66
C SER A 308 14.89 1.01 3.35
N ARG A 309 14.87 -0.33 3.45
CA ARG A 309 14.74 -1.22 2.28
C ARG A 309 13.43 -0.97 1.52
N GLY A 310 12.35 -0.67 2.24
CA GLY A 310 11.05 -0.36 1.63
C GLY A 310 11.08 0.92 0.82
N LEU A 311 11.73 1.97 1.32
CA LEU A 311 11.89 3.23 0.60
C LEU A 311 12.65 3.04 -0.71
N ARG A 312 13.74 2.24 -0.69
CA ARG A 312 14.47 1.90 -1.93
C ARG A 312 13.60 1.20 -2.96
N TRP A 313 12.80 0.22 -2.53
CA TRP A 313 11.89 -0.49 -3.41
C TRP A 313 10.87 0.43 -4.06
N VAL A 314 10.24 1.31 -3.27
CA VAL A 314 9.30 2.32 -3.79
C VAL A 314 10.00 3.28 -4.75
N ALA A 315 11.22 3.73 -4.41
CA ALA A 315 12.00 4.61 -5.27
C ALA A 315 12.36 3.95 -6.61
N TYR A 316 12.76 2.68 -6.62
CA TYR A 316 13.05 1.94 -7.85
C TYR A 316 11.79 1.68 -8.68
N ALA A 317 10.67 1.34 -8.03
CA ALA A 317 9.38 1.19 -8.71
C ALA A 317 8.93 2.53 -9.32
N GLY A 318 9.04 3.63 -8.57
CA GLY A 318 8.76 4.98 -9.04
C GLY A 318 9.65 5.39 -10.21
N PHE A 319 10.95 5.08 -10.15
CA PHE A 319 11.88 5.34 -11.26
C PHE A 319 11.50 4.56 -12.52
N ALA A 320 11.19 3.27 -12.38
CA ALA A 320 10.76 2.44 -13.51
C ALA A 320 9.44 2.94 -14.10
N PHE A 321 8.49 3.34 -13.26
CA PHE A 321 7.21 3.92 -13.67
C PHE A 321 7.40 5.26 -14.39
N GLU A 322 8.24 6.15 -13.84
CA GLU A 322 8.60 7.43 -14.45
C GLU A 322 9.23 7.24 -15.84
N LEU A 323 10.17 6.31 -15.96
CA LEU A 323 10.75 5.95 -17.27
C LEU A 323 9.70 5.43 -18.25
N ALA A 324 8.72 4.66 -17.78
CA ALA A 324 7.64 4.17 -18.62
C ALA A 324 6.73 5.31 -19.10
N ILE A 325 6.40 6.29 -18.24
CA ILE A 325 5.64 7.50 -18.61
C ILE A 325 6.41 8.31 -19.65
N ILE A 326 7.69 8.63 -19.38
CA ILE A 326 8.55 9.37 -20.31
C ILE A 326 8.61 8.64 -21.65
N TYR A 327 8.80 7.32 -21.64
CA TYR A 327 8.84 6.52 -22.85
C TYR A 327 7.51 6.53 -23.61
N MET A 328 6.36 6.43 -22.91
CA MET A 328 5.04 6.44 -23.54
C MET A 328 4.76 7.79 -24.23
N VAL A 329 5.09 8.90 -23.57
CA VAL A 329 4.93 10.25 -24.14
C VAL A 329 5.93 10.51 -25.28
N MET A 330 7.18 10.05 -25.13
CA MET A 330 8.16 10.14 -26.22
C MET A 330 7.81 9.26 -27.41
N LEU A 331 7.20 8.08 -27.20
CA LEU A 331 6.75 7.22 -28.30
C LEU A 331 5.67 7.88 -29.16
N GLN A 332 4.76 8.64 -28.55
CA GLN A 332 3.75 9.38 -29.30
C GLN A 332 4.35 10.44 -30.23
N SER A 333 5.54 10.99 -29.91
CA SER A 333 6.27 11.93 -30.78
C SER A 333 7.34 11.26 -31.68
N MET A 334 7.68 9.99 -31.41
CA MET A 334 8.81 9.29 -32.04
C MET A 334 8.43 8.27 -33.11
N LEU A 335 7.16 7.99 -33.39
CA LEU A 335 6.80 7.15 -34.55
C LEU A 335 7.30 7.77 -35.88
N ASP A 336 7.23 9.10 -36.01
CA ASP A 336 7.78 9.83 -37.16
C ASP A 336 9.30 10.08 -37.05
N THR A 337 9.84 10.19 -35.84
CA THR A 337 11.25 10.57 -35.59
C THR A 337 12.21 9.37 -35.54
N ALA A 338 11.77 8.22 -35.02
CA ALA A 338 12.56 6.99 -34.99
C ALA A 338 12.76 6.40 -36.40
N GLY A 339 11.80 6.58 -37.31
CA GLY A 339 11.95 6.24 -38.73
C GLY A 339 13.09 7.01 -39.41
N PHE A 340 13.23 8.30 -39.10
CA PHE A 340 14.33 9.14 -39.59
C PHE A 340 15.70 8.69 -39.06
N PHE A 341 15.82 8.45 -37.76
CA PHE A 341 17.09 8.00 -37.17
C PHE A 341 17.50 6.59 -37.61
N LEU A 342 16.54 5.68 -37.78
CA LEU A 342 16.80 4.35 -38.32
C LEU A 342 17.27 4.43 -39.78
N ALA A 343 16.61 5.24 -40.62
CA ALA A 343 17.03 5.48 -41.99
C ALA A 343 18.43 6.10 -42.08
N ALA A 344 18.71 7.11 -41.25
CA ALA A 344 20.03 7.76 -41.19
C ALA A 344 21.14 6.81 -40.73
N ALA A 345 20.89 5.97 -39.73
CA ALA A 345 21.85 4.99 -39.24
C ALA A 345 22.20 3.93 -40.31
N VAL A 346 21.20 3.45 -41.06
CA VAL A 346 21.42 2.51 -42.17
C VAL A 346 22.23 3.16 -43.29
N LEU A 347 21.90 4.40 -43.67
CA LEU A 347 22.58 5.14 -44.73
C LEU A 347 24.05 5.42 -44.40
N LEU A 348 24.31 5.86 -43.16
CA LEU A 348 25.67 6.07 -42.65
C LEU A 348 26.46 4.76 -42.55
N GLY A 349 25.82 3.66 -42.15
CA GLY A 349 26.43 2.33 -42.14
C GLY A 349 26.85 1.85 -43.53
N ILE A 350 26.00 2.05 -44.55
CA ILE A 350 26.33 1.75 -45.95
C ILE A 350 27.50 2.61 -46.43
N LEU A 351 27.49 3.91 -46.14
CA LEU A 351 28.55 4.83 -46.54
C LEU A 351 29.90 4.46 -45.91
N ALA A 352 29.92 4.17 -44.61
CA ALA A 352 31.10 3.72 -43.90
C ALA A 352 31.66 2.41 -44.49
N PHE A 353 30.78 1.45 -44.81
CA PHE A 353 31.18 0.20 -45.46
C PHE A 353 31.81 0.43 -46.85
N VAL A 354 31.24 1.32 -47.67
CA VAL A 354 31.78 1.67 -48.99
C VAL A 354 33.16 2.32 -48.87
N ILE A 355 33.32 3.28 -47.95
CA ILE A 355 34.61 3.96 -47.71
C ILE A 355 35.68 2.95 -47.29
N LEU A 356 35.37 2.08 -46.32
CA LEU A 356 36.30 1.04 -45.87
C LEU A 356 36.70 0.08 -47.00
N ARG A 357 35.78 -0.21 -47.92
CA ARG A 357 36.05 -1.08 -49.08
C ARG A 357 36.93 -0.40 -50.13
N ILE A 358 36.79 0.92 -50.32
CA ILE A 358 37.63 1.72 -51.21
C ILE A 358 39.04 1.87 -50.62
N GLU A 359 39.17 2.20 -49.33
CA GLU A 359 40.46 2.29 -48.64
C GLU A 359 41.23 0.97 -48.70
N LYS A 360 40.52 -0.16 -48.52
CA LYS A 360 41.13 -1.49 -48.62
C LYS A 360 41.61 -1.82 -50.04
N ARG A 361 40.95 -1.29 -51.08
CA ARG A 361 41.43 -1.43 -52.49
C ARG A 361 42.62 -0.53 -52.80
N MET A 362 42.76 0.60 -52.12
CA MET A 362 43.91 1.50 -52.26
C MET A 362 45.14 1.05 -51.47
N ARG A 363 44.97 0.23 -50.43
CA ARG A 363 46.06 -0.29 -49.57
C ARG A 363 46.60 -1.67 -49.97
N SER A 364 46.15 -2.25 -51.07
CA SER A 364 46.82 -3.46 -51.60
C SER A 364 48.18 -3.07 -52.20
N PRO A 365 49.28 -3.73 -51.81
CA PRO A 365 50.62 -3.34 -52.24
C PRO A 365 50.82 -3.69 -53.71
N SER A 366 51.35 -2.75 -54.48
CA SER A 366 52.19 -3.07 -55.63
C SER A 366 53.39 -3.86 -55.13
N GLY A 367 53.24 -5.18 -55.08
CA GLY A 367 54.32 -6.11 -54.82
C GLY A 367 55.12 -6.37 -56.10
N GLU A 368 56.44 -6.30 -55.92
CA GLU A 368 57.49 -7.11 -56.55
C GLU A 368 58.37 -6.46 -57.62
N GLY A 369 59.68 -6.45 -57.31
CA GLY A 369 60.68 -6.97 -58.25
C GLY A 369 61.85 -6.04 -58.59
N ALA A 370 62.95 -6.17 -57.85
CA ALA A 370 64.32 -6.45 -58.35
C ALA A 370 65.27 -6.34 -57.13
N ALA A 371 65.73 -7.41 -56.47
CA ALA A 371 66.46 -8.60 -56.90
C ALA A 371 67.85 -8.30 -57.50
N ALA A 372 68.84 -9.00 -56.92
CA ALA A 372 70.24 -9.17 -57.30
C ALA A 372 71.22 -8.08 -56.84
#